data_AF-A0A4P8UAW9-F1
#
_entry.id   AF-A0A4P8UAW9-F1
#
_cell.length_a   1.000
_cell.length_b   1.000
_cell.length_c   1.000
_cell.angle_alpha   90.00
_cell.angle_beta   90.00
_cell.angle_gamma   90.00
#
_symmetry.space_group_name_H-M   'P 1'
#
loop_
_entity.id
_entity.type
_entity.pdbx_description
1 polymer ?
#
loop_
_entity_poly.entity_id
_entity_poly.type
_entity_poly.pdbx_seq_one_letter_code
_entity_poly.pdbx_strand_id
1 'polypeptide(L)'
;MENGSNFVISSQFWTLAGNFGLNTNLLETNLINLGVVIGLLVYFGKGVLSNLLNNRKQTILNTIQDAEERYKEATDKLNQARTRLQQAKLKADDIRINGLSQMEKEKQDLINAADEDSKRLEDSKNATIRFEKKRAIEQVRQQVSRLALERALETLKSRLNNELHLRMIDYHIGLLRAMESTIE
;
A
#
# COMPACT_ATOMS: atom_id res chain seq x y z
N MET A 1 -3.81 -104.45 27.09
CA MET A 1 -3.28 -103.28 27.82
C MET A 1 -1.78 -103.29 27.65
N GLU A 2 -1.21 -102.11 27.40
CA GLU A 2 0.23 -101.78 27.46
C GLU A 2 1.13 -102.47 26.39
N ASN A 3 2.25 -101.91 25.93
CA ASN A 3 3.02 -100.74 26.35
C ASN A 3 4.00 -100.34 25.24
N GLY A 4 4.45 -99.07 25.28
CA GLY A 4 5.89 -98.78 25.30
C GLY A 4 6.69 -98.66 23.99
N SER A 5 7.22 -97.44 23.81
CA SER A 5 8.68 -97.16 23.71
C SER A 5 9.37 -97.15 22.33
N ASN A 6 9.89 -95.94 22.04
CA ASN A 6 11.23 -95.61 21.54
C ASN A 6 11.52 -95.43 20.03
N PHE A 7 11.84 -94.16 19.78
CA PHE A 7 12.63 -93.51 18.74
C PHE A 7 13.98 -94.18 18.40
N VAL A 8 14.32 -94.23 17.10
CA VAL A 8 15.70 -94.24 16.58
C VAL A 8 15.77 -93.42 15.28
N ILE A 9 16.60 -92.37 15.29
CA ILE A 9 17.06 -91.65 14.08
C ILE A 9 17.99 -92.56 13.28
N SER A 10 17.70 -92.71 11.99
CA SER A 10 18.58 -93.35 11.00
C SER A 10 18.93 -92.31 9.94
N SER A 11 20.07 -91.65 10.12
CA SER A 11 20.78 -90.91 9.09
C SER A 11 21.34 -91.89 8.06
N GLN A 12 20.65 -92.07 6.93
CA GLN A 12 21.23 -92.75 5.77
C GLN A 12 21.84 -91.72 4.82
N PHE A 13 23.16 -91.67 4.93
CA PHE A 13 24.13 -91.17 3.98
C PHE A 13 23.81 -91.71 2.57
N TRP A 14 23.55 -90.84 1.60
CA TRP A 14 23.36 -91.24 0.21
C TRP A 14 24.71 -91.72 -0.34
N THR A 15 24.81 -93.02 -0.59
CA THR A 15 25.94 -93.65 -1.25
C THR A 15 25.93 -93.30 -2.74
N LEU A 16 26.92 -92.51 -3.14
CA LEU A 16 27.39 -92.39 -4.52
C LEU A 16 27.96 -93.74 -4.99
N ALA A 17 27.14 -94.57 -5.63
CA ALA A 17 27.62 -95.70 -6.43
C ALA A 17 26.49 -96.23 -7.34
N GLY A 18 26.21 -95.49 -8.40
CA GLY A 18 25.34 -95.93 -9.50
C GLY A 18 26.10 -95.80 -10.82
N ASN A 19 26.92 -96.80 -11.11
CA ASN A 19 27.33 -97.26 -12.45
C ASN A 19 27.35 -96.17 -13.56
N PHE A 20 28.50 -95.50 -13.73
CA PHE A 20 28.82 -94.67 -14.91
C PHE A 20 28.99 -95.57 -16.16
N GLY A 21 27.89 -96.11 -16.67
CA GLY A 21 27.78 -96.51 -18.07
C GLY A 21 27.25 -95.31 -18.85
N LEU A 22 28.11 -94.62 -19.60
CA LEU A 22 27.69 -93.52 -20.48
C LEU A 22 26.87 -94.08 -21.63
N ASN A 23 25.56 -94.26 -21.39
CA ASN A 23 24.59 -94.41 -22.44
C ASN A 23 24.43 -93.03 -23.08
N THR A 24 25.17 -92.77 -24.16
CA THR A 24 25.19 -91.46 -24.83
C THR A 24 23.79 -91.02 -25.27
N ASN A 25 22.85 -91.94 -25.49
CA ASN A 25 21.43 -91.60 -25.73
C ASN A 25 20.75 -90.81 -24.59
N LEU A 26 21.15 -91.02 -23.33
CA LEU A 26 20.52 -90.42 -22.16
C LEU A 26 21.09 -89.04 -21.84
N LEU A 27 22.38 -88.82 -22.13
CA LEU A 27 23.08 -87.54 -21.95
C LEU A 27 23.00 -86.66 -23.19
N GLU A 28 23.21 -87.21 -24.38
CA GLU A 28 23.26 -86.46 -25.64
C GLU A 28 21.87 -85.94 -26.03
N THR A 29 20.83 -86.78 -25.99
CA THR A 29 19.45 -86.37 -26.32
C THR A 29 18.88 -85.36 -25.32
N ASN A 30 19.13 -85.54 -24.00
CA ASN A 30 18.70 -84.56 -22.98
C ASN A 30 19.51 -83.28 -23.03
N LEU A 31 20.82 -83.34 -23.27
CA LEU A 31 21.67 -82.15 -23.35
C LEU A 31 21.34 -81.33 -24.60
N ILE A 32 21.04 -81.99 -25.73
CA ILE A 32 20.53 -81.33 -26.94
C ILE A 32 19.16 -80.69 -26.66
N ASN A 33 18.21 -81.41 -26.04
CA ASN A 33 16.90 -80.85 -25.70
C ASN A 33 17.00 -79.67 -24.71
N LEU A 34 17.82 -79.79 -23.66
CA LEU A 34 18.08 -78.74 -22.70
C LEU A 34 18.75 -77.53 -23.35
N GLY A 35 19.72 -77.75 -24.24
CA GLY A 35 20.37 -76.69 -25.02
C GLY A 35 19.39 -75.93 -25.91
N VAL A 36 18.47 -76.65 -26.59
CA VAL A 36 17.41 -76.04 -27.40
C VAL A 36 16.45 -75.22 -26.54
N VAL A 37 16.02 -75.74 -25.38
CA VAL A 37 15.14 -75.03 -24.44
C VAL A 37 15.82 -73.78 -23.86
N ILE A 38 17.07 -73.87 -23.42
CA ILE A 38 17.84 -72.72 -22.93
C ILE A 38 18.05 -71.70 -24.05
N GLY A 39 18.36 -72.15 -25.27
CA GLY A 39 18.52 -71.27 -26.44
C GLY A 39 17.25 -70.49 -26.74
N LEU A 40 16.08 -71.15 -26.77
CA LEU A 40 14.77 -70.51 -26.93
C LEU A 40 14.47 -69.56 -25.75
N LEU A 41 14.73 -69.97 -24.51
CA LEU A 41 14.49 -69.14 -23.32
C LEU A 41 15.35 -67.88 -23.32
N VAL A 42 16.63 -67.98 -23.69
CA VAL A 42 17.52 -66.83 -23.80
C VAL A 42 17.10 -65.93 -24.96
N TYR A 43 16.73 -66.51 -26.12
CA TYR A 43 16.29 -65.74 -27.28
C TYR A 43 15.02 -64.91 -26.99
N PHE A 44 13.99 -65.53 -26.42
CA PHE A 44 12.74 -64.84 -26.07
C PHE A 44 12.85 -64.00 -24.79
N GLY A 45 13.55 -64.50 -23.77
CA GLY A 45 13.66 -63.87 -22.46
C GLY A 45 14.57 -62.63 -22.45
N LYS A 46 15.62 -62.59 -23.27
CA LYS A 46 16.52 -61.43 -23.37
C LYS A 46 15.79 -60.16 -23.80
N GLY A 47 14.82 -60.27 -24.73
CA GLY A 47 14.03 -59.13 -25.19
C GLY A 47 13.15 -58.54 -24.07
N VAL A 48 12.43 -59.38 -23.34
CA VAL A 48 11.55 -58.96 -22.24
C VAL A 48 12.37 -58.37 -21.08
N LEU A 49 13.46 -59.05 -20.68
CA LEU A 49 14.29 -58.60 -19.56
C LEU A 49 15.04 -57.31 -19.90
N SER A 50 15.61 -57.21 -21.11
CA SER A 50 16.28 -55.97 -21.55
C SER A 50 15.32 -54.79 -21.62
N ASN A 51 14.06 -55.00 -22.06
CA ASN A 51 13.07 -53.93 -22.11
C ASN A 51 12.68 -53.44 -20.71
N LEU A 52 12.47 -54.36 -19.75
CA LEU A 52 12.16 -54.02 -18.36
C LEU A 52 13.32 -53.28 -17.67
N LEU A 53 14.56 -53.73 -17.87
CA LEU A 53 15.74 -53.09 -17.30
C LEU A 53 15.98 -51.71 -17.93
N ASN A 54 15.85 -51.57 -19.25
CA ASN A 54 15.99 -50.28 -19.93
C ASN A 54 14.90 -49.30 -19.49
N ASN A 55 13.65 -49.75 -19.36
CA ASN A 55 12.56 -48.92 -18.87
C ASN A 55 12.79 -48.45 -17.42
N ARG A 56 13.24 -49.36 -16.53
CA ARG A 56 13.62 -48.99 -15.17
C ARG A 56 14.77 -47.99 -15.14
N LYS A 57 15.82 -48.22 -15.94
CA LYS A 57 16.96 -47.30 -16.07
C LYS A 57 16.48 -45.92 -16.52
N GLN A 58 15.64 -45.85 -17.56
CA GLN A 58 15.10 -44.61 -18.08
C GLN A 58 14.22 -43.89 -17.04
N THR A 59 13.38 -44.63 -16.31
CA THR A 59 12.51 -44.07 -15.27
C THR A 59 13.33 -43.46 -14.12
N ILE A 60 14.39 -44.14 -13.69
CA ILE A 60 15.29 -43.64 -12.64
C ILE A 60 16.03 -42.39 -13.12
N LEU A 61 16.58 -42.43 -14.35
CA LEU A 61 17.27 -41.27 -14.93
C LEU A 61 16.33 -40.07 -15.05
N ASN A 62 15.11 -40.27 -15.57
CA ASN A 62 14.12 -39.22 -15.69
C ASN A 62 13.71 -38.66 -14.32
N THR A 63 13.51 -39.52 -13.32
CA THR A 63 13.17 -39.08 -11.95
C THR A 63 14.30 -38.26 -11.32
N ILE A 64 15.56 -38.66 -11.52
CA ILE A 64 16.71 -37.91 -11.00
C ILE A 64 16.83 -36.56 -11.70
N GLN A 65 16.69 -36.53 -13.03
CA GLN A 65 16.76 -35.29 -13.80
C GLN A 65 15.63 -34.32 -13.44
N ASP A 66 14.38 -34.82 -13.32
CA ASP A 66 13.22 -34.02 -12.88
C ASP A 66 13.41 -33.50 -11.44
N ALA A 67 13.96 -34.31 -10.53
CA ALA A 67 14.26 -33.87 -9.18
C ALA A 67 15.34 -32.77 -9.15
N GLU A 68 16.39 -32.89 -9.96
CA GLU A 68 17.45 -31.88 -10.08
C GLU A 68 16.92 -30.58 -10.70
N GLU A 69 16.11 -30.67 -11.74
CA GLU A 69 15.48 -29.51 -12.38
C GLU A 69 14.56 -28.78 -11.39
N ARG A 70 13.69 -29.50 -10.67
CA ARG A 70 12.83 -28.91 -9.64
C ARG A 70 13.62 -28.28 -8.50
N TYR A 71 14.71 -28.92 -8.08
CA TYR A 71 15.58 -28.36 -7.03
C TYR A 71 16.22 -27.06 -7.49
N LYS A 72 16.74 -27.03 -8.73
CA LYS A 72 17.32 -25.82 -9.33
C LYS A 72 16.28 -24.71 -9.46
N GLU A 73 15.10 -25.01 -10.00
CA GLU A 73 14.01 -24.04 -10.10
C GLU A 73 13.58 -23.48 -8.74
N ALA A 74 13.45 -24.35 -7.72
CA ALA A 74 13.06 -23.92 -6.38
C ALA A 74 14.12 -23.00 -5.76
N THR A 75 15.40 -23.31 -5.98
CA THR A 75 16.53 -22.50 -5.54
C THR A 75 16.54 -21.13 -6.23
N ASP A 76 16.32 -21.09 -7.55
CA ASP A 76 16.25 -19.85 -8.32
C ASP A 76 15.06 -18.99 -7.91
N LYS A 77 13.87 -19.62 -7.73
CA LYS A 77 12.67 -18.94 -7.22
C LYS A 77 12.90 -18.38 -5.81
N LEU A 78 13.58 -19.12 -4.93
CA LEU A 78 13.93 -18.65 -3.59
C LEU A 78 14.88 -17.45 -3.64
N ASN A 79 15.90 -17.50 -4.49
CA ASN A 79 16.84 -16.39 -4.66
C ASN A 79 16.14 -15.13 -5.19
N GLN A 80 15.29 -15.28 -6.21
CA GLN A 80 14.48 -14.16 -6.72
C GLN A 80 13.55 -13.60 -5.65
N ALA A 81 12.89 -14.44 -4.85
CA ALA A 81 12.03 -14.01 -3.76
C ALA A 81 12.81 -13.24 -2.69
N ARG A 82 14.03 -13.68 -2.34
CA ARG A 82 14.92 -12.98 -1.41
C ARG A 82 15.32 -11.60 -1.94
N THR A 83 15.73 -11.51 -3.20
CA THR A 83 16.08 -10.23 -3.83
C THR A 83 14.88 -9.27 -3.85
N ARG A 84 13.69 -9.75 -4.24
CA ARG A 84 12.46 -8.95 -4.23
C ARG A 84 12.11 -8.48 -2.82
N LEU A 85 12.28 -9.34 -1.82
CA LEU A 85 12.03 -8.97 -0.42
C LEU A 85 13.01 -7.91 0.08
N GLN A 86 14.29 -7.99 -0.30
CA GLN A 86 15.26 -6.96 0.03
C GLN A 86 14.93 -5.62 -0.63
N GLN A 87 14.55 -5.63 -1.91
CA GLN A 87 14.12 -4.43 -2.63
C GLN A 87 12.85 -3.84 -2.00
N ALA A 88 11.88 -4.68 -1.63
CA ALA A 88 10.65 -4.24 -0.96
C ALA A 88 10.95 -3.60 0.41
N LYS A 89 11.89 -4.15 1.19
CA LYS A 89 12.33 -3.55 2.45
C LYS A 89 12.97 -2.18 2.24
N LEU A 90 13.91 -2.06 1.30
CA LEU A 90 14.54 -0.76 0.97
C LEU A 90 13.51 0.27 0.55
N LYS A 91 12.55 -0.12 -0.30
CA LYS A 91 11.47 0.76 -0.73
C LYS A 91 10.53 1.15 0.42
N ALA A 92 10.24 0.23 1.33
CA ALA A 92 9.42 0.51 2.51
C ALA A 92 10.11 1.50 3.45
N ASP A 93 11.42 1.36 3.66
CA ASP A 93 12.20 2.30 4.46
C ASP A 93 12.30 3.67 3.80
N ASP A 94 12.50 3.73 2.48
CA ASP A 94 12.47 4.98 1.71
C ASP A 94 11.10 5.67 1.81
N ILE A 95 9.99 4.93 1.66
CA ILE A 95 8.64 5.46 1.86
C ILE A 95 8.46 5.99 3.29
N ARG A 96 8.98 5.28 4.30
CA ARG A 96 8.89 5.72 5.70
C ARG A 96 9.65 7.04 5.91
N ILE A 97 10.89 7.14 5.43
CA ILE A 97 11.72 8.34 5.59
C ILE A 97 11.08 9.52 4.86
N ASN A 98 10.67 9.32 3.59
CA ASN A 98 10.01 10.35 2.80
C ASN A 98 8.66 10.74 3.39
N GLY A 99 7.91 9.80 3.97
CA GLY A 99 6.66 10.05 4.67
C GLY A 99 6.86 10.93 5.91
N LEU A 100 7.87 10.64 6.72
CA LEU A 100 8.19 11.46 7.90
C LEU A 100 8.62 12.88 7.53
N SER A 101 9.46 13.03 6.50
CA SER A 101 9.87 14.35 6.02
C SER A 101 8.72 15.16 5.44
N GLN A 102 7.81 14.53 4.69
CA GLN A 102 6.62 15.18 4.16
C GLN A 102 5.67 15.59 5.27
N MET A 103 5.45 14.72 6.27
CA MET A 103 4.61 15.02 7.42
C MET A 103 5.11 16.24 8.20
N GLU A 104 6.42 16.34 8.46
CA GLU A 104 6.95 17.51 9.18
C GLU A 104 6.83 18.80 8.34
N LYS A 105 7.03 18.70 7.03
CA LYS A 105 6.81 19.84 6.13
C LYS A 105 5.35 20.28 6.12
N GLU A 106 4.42 19.35 5.97
CA GLU A 106 2.98 19.65 5.94
C GLU A 106 2.50 20.23 7.27
N LYS A 107 3.02 19.72 8.40
CA LYS A 107 2.77 20.30 9.72
C LYS A 107 3.27 21.74 9.81
N GLN A 108 4.48 22.02 9.33
CA GLN A 108 5.01 23.38 9.32
C GLN A 108 4.20 24.31 8.41
N ASP A 109 3.83 23.84 7.22
CA ASP A 109 3.01 24.58 6.26
C ASP A 109 1.61 24.88 6.85
N LEU A 110 1.01 23.93 7.57
CA LEU A 110 -0.27 24.11 8.26
C LEU A 110 -0.18 25.14 9.39
N ILE A 111 0.89 25.09 10.19
CA ILE A 111 1.13 26.10 11.26
C ILE A 111 1.29 27.48 10.65
N ASN A 112 2.12 27.61 9.60
CA ASN A 112 2.35 28.88 8.92
C ASN A 112 1.05 29.44 8.31
N ALA A 113 0.24 28.59 7.68
CA ALA A 113 -1.05 28.98 7.13
C ALA A 113 -2.03 29.43 8.23
N ALA A 114 -2.08 28.72 9.36
CA ALA A 114 -2.91 29.09 10.49
C ALA A 114 -2.49 30.43 11.12
N ASP A 115 -1.18 30.68 11.23
CA ASP A 115 -0.64 31.94 11.73
C ASP A 115 -0.95 33.11 10.78
N GLU A 116 -0.81 32.90 9.46
CA GLU A 116 -1.14 33.89 8.45
C GLU A 116 -2.65 34.23 8.47
N ASP A 117 -3.51 33.21 8.56
CA ASP A 117 -4.95 33.40 8.65
C ASP A 117 -5.36 34.10 9.95
N SER A 118 -4.72 33.77 11.07
CA SER A 118 -4.93 34.44 12.35
C SER A 118 -4.58 35.93 12.25
N LYS A 119 -3.42 36.25 11.67
CA LYS A 119 -2.98 37.63 11.44
C LYS A 119 -3.92 38.39 10.52
N ARG A 120 -4.33 37.78 9.40
CA ARG A 120 -5.29 38.36 8.45
C ARG A 120 -6.65 38.63 9.11
N LEU A 121 -7.09 37.72 9.98
CA LEU A 121 -8.31 37.91 10.76
C LEU A 121 -8.18 39.07 11.75
N GLU A 122 -7.05 39.18 12.45
CA GLU A 122 -6.78 40.28 13.37
C GLU A 122 -6.75 41.64 12.65
N ASP A 123 -6.08 41.71 11.49
CA ASP A 123 -6.05 42.92 10.66
C ASP A 123 -7.45 43.32 10.19
N SER A 124 -8.26 42.36 9.74
CA SER A 124 -9.65 42.58 9.34
C SER A 124 -10.53 43.05 10.50
N LYS A 125 -10.37 42.46 11.69
CA LYS A 125 -11.05 42.92 12.92
C LYS A 125 -10.67 44.34 13.27
N ASN A 126 -9.38 44.67 13.25
CA ASN A 126 -8.88 46.01 13.55
C ASN A 126 -9.38 47.05 12.54
N ALA A 127 -9.42 46.71 11.25
CA ALA A 127 -10.01 47.56 10.22
C ALA A 127 -11.51 47.81 10.47
N THR A 128 -12.26 46.75 10.81
CA THR A 128 -13.69 46.83 11.13
C THR A 128 -13.95 47.69 12.36
N ILE A 129 -13.17 47.50 13.44
CA ILE A 129 -13.27 48.32 14.65
C ILE A 129 -13.02 49.79 14.34
N ARG A 130 -12.01 50.10 13.52
CA ARG A 130 -11.73 51.49 13.11
C ARG A 130 -12.87 52.09 12.30
N PHE A 131 -13.45 51.32 11.38
CA PHE A 131 -14.58 51.74 10.59
C PHE A 131 -15.81 52.03 11.46
N GLU A 132 -16.17 51.11 12.36
CA GLU A 132 -17.32 51.28 13.26
C GLU A 132 -17.10 52.43 14.27
N LYS A 133 -15.88 52.62 14.77
CA LYS A 133 -15.54 53.80 15.59
C LYS A 133 -15.79 55.11 14.83
N LYS A 134 -15.33 55.19 13.58
CA LYS A 134 -15.55 56.38 12.75
C LYS A 134 -17.04 56.59 12.50
N ARG A 135 -17.77 55.52 12.18
CA ARG A 135 -19.23 55.55 11.99
C ARG A 135 -19.96 56.05 13.23
N ALA A 136 -19.62 55.55 14.42
CA ALA A 136 -20.20 55.99 15.68
C ALA A 136 -19.93 57.47 15.95
N ILE A 137 -18.69 57.94 15.72
CA ILE A 137 -18.34 59.36 15.86
C ILE A 137 -19.18 60.23 14.92
N GLU A 138 -19.33 59.84 13.66
CA GLU A 138 -20.14 60.59 12.69
C GLU A 138 -21.63 60.61 13.07
N GLN A 139 -22.18 59.51 13.56
CA GLN A 139 -23.55 59.47 14.07
C GLN A 139 -23.74 60.40 15.27
N VAL A 140 -22.80 60.41 16.22
CA VAL A 140 -22.85 61.32 17.38
C VAL A 140 -22.75 62.77 16.92
N ARG A 141 -21.83 63.09 16.00
CA ARG A 141 -21.70 64.44 15.43
C ARG A 141 -23.00 64.92 14.79
N GLN A 142 -23.62 64.09 13.96
CA GLN A 142 -24.90 64.41 13.33
C GLN A 142 -26.01 64.67 14.37
N GLN A 143 -26.09 63.85 15.42
CA GLN A 143 -27.07 64.04 16.50
C GLN A 143 -26.82 65.33 17.28
N VAL A 144 -25.56 65.64 17.61
CA VAL A 144 -25.18 66.88 18.30
C VAL A 144 -25.48 68.09 17.42
N SER A 145 -25.13 68.07 16.14
CA SER A 145 -25.46 69.14 15.18
C SER A 145 -26.97 69.35 15.08
N ARG A 146 -27.76 68.27 15.00
CA ARG A 146 -29.22 68.35 14.98
C ARG A 146 -29.77 69.01 16.25
N LEU A 147 -29.30 68.58 17.43
CA LEU A 147 -29.74 69.14 18.71
C LEU A 147 -29.32 70.61 18.89
N ALA A 148 -28.12 70.97 18.44
CA ALA A 148 -27.64 72.35 18.46
C ALA A 148 -28.48 73.26 17.55
N LEU A 149 -28.82 72.78 16.34
CA LEU A 149 -29.73 73.50 15.43
C LEU A 149 -31.12 73.65 16.02
N GLU A 150 -31.67 72.59 16.62
CA GLU A 150 -32.99 72.61 17.27
C GLU A 150 -33.05 73.65 18.40
N ARG A 151 -32.03 73.68 19.29
CA ARG A 151 -31.92 74.70 20.34
C ARG A 151 -31.67 76.10 19.81
N ALA A 152 -30.88 76.25 18.75
CA ALA A 152 -30.65 77.54 18.11
C ALA A 152 -31.96 78.08 17.51
N LEU A 153 -32.76 77.23 16.86
CA LEU A 153 -34.08 77.59 16.34
C LEU A 153 -35.07 77.96 17.45
N GLU A 154 -35.09 77.23 18.56
CA GLU A 154 -35.93 77.55 19.72
C GLU A 154 -35.53 78.89 20.36
N THR A 155 -34.23 79.12 20.53
CA THR A 155 -33.70 80.40 21.04
C THR A 155 -34.00 81.55 20.08
N LEU A 156 -33.88 81.33 18.77
CA LEU A 156 -34.23 82.32 17.76
C LEU A 156 -35.71 82.66 17.81
N LYS A 157 -36.60 81.65 17.88
CA LYS A 157 -38.06 81.85 18.00
C LYS A 157 -38.44 82.66 19.24
N SER A 158 -37.80 82.40 20.38
CA SER A 158 -38.07 83.15 21.63
C SER A 158 -37.50 84.57 21.64
N ARG A 159 -36.44 84.85 20.88
CA ARG A 159 -35.85 86.20 20.75
C ARG A 159 -36.38 87.00 19.55
N LEU A 160 -37.18 86.38 18.67
CA LEU A 160 -37.72 87.03 17.48
C LEU A 160 -38.71 88.14 17.89
N ASN A 161 -38.32 89.39 17.73
CA ASN A 161 -39.16 90.56 17.94
C ASN A 161 -39.10 91.49 16.71
N ASN A 162 -39.98 92.49 16.64
CA ASN A 162 -40.08 93.38 15.47
C ASN A 162 -38.77 94.14 15.20
N GLU A 163 -38.02 94.53 16.23
CA GLU A 163 -36.74 95.24 16.10
C GLU A 163 -35.66 94.36 15.45
N LEU A 164 -35.51 93.12 15.93
CA LEU A 164 -34.52 92.17 15.42
C LEU A 164 -34.89 91.73 13.99
N HIS A 165 -36.18 91.63 13.67
CA HIS A 165 -36.67 91.35 12.33
C HIS A 165 -36.31 92.46 11.33
N LEU A 166 -36.58 93.73 11.68
CA LEU A 166 -36.22 94.88 10.83
C LEU A 166 -34.70 94.98 10.62
N ARG A 167 -33.91 94.80 11.69
CA ARG A 167 -32.44 94.80 11.61
C ARG A 167 -31.90 93.70 10.68
N MET A 168 -32.55 92.54 10.67
CA MET A 168 -32.19 91.42 9.79
C MET A 168 -32.49 91.74 8.31
N ILE A 169 -33.63 92.39 8.04
CA ILE A 169 -34.00 92.87 6.70
C ILE A 169 -32.97 93.88 6.20
N ASP A 170 -32.63 94.90 7.01
CA ASP A 170 -31.63 95.91 6.66
C ASP A 170 -30.26 95.28 6.39
N TYR A 171 -29.85 94.29 7.19
CA TYR A 171 -28.62 93.53 6.96
C TYR A 171 -28.65 92.77 5.62
N HIS A 172 -29.75 92.08 5.29
CA HIS A 172 -29.87 91.34 4.03
C HIS A 172 -29.89 92.27 2.81
N ILE A 173 -30.57 93.41 2.90
CA ILE A 173 -30.54 94.45 1.86
C ILE A 173 -29.10 94.96 1.66
N GLY A 174 -28.37 95.23 2.75
CA GLY A 174 -26.96 95.62 2.70
C GLY A 174 -26.05 94.55 2.09
N LEU A 175 -26.25 93.27 2.44
CA LEU A 175 -25.50 92.14 1.89
C LEU A 175 -25.72 92.01 0.37
N LEU A 176 -26.99 92.06 -0.07
CA LEU A 176 -27.34 92.00 -1.50
C LEU A 176 -26.73 93.16 -2.28
N ARG A 177 -26.77 94.38 -1.73
CA ARG A 177 -26.13 95.55 -2.33
C ARG A 177 -24.62 95.40 -2.46
N ALA A 178 -23.97 94.80 -1.46
CA ALA A 178 -22.53 94.52 -1.50
C ALA A 178 -22.19 93.47 -2.57
N MET A 179 -23.03 92.44 -2.73
CA MET A 179 -22.90 91.44 -3.80
C MET A 179 -23.11 92.06 -5.19
N GLU A 180 -24.05 92.97 -5.34
CA GLU A 180 -24.28 93.71 -6.60
C GLU A 180 -23.08 94.60 -6.96
N SER A 181 -22.51 95.31 -5.98
CA SER A 181 -21.30 96.13 -6.16
C SER A 181 -19.99 95.35 -6.35
N THR A 182 -20.00 94.02 -6.16
CA THR A 182 -18.83 93.15 -6.47
C THR A 182 -18.93 92.48 -7.83
N ILE A 183 -20.05 92.67 -8.53
CA ILE A 183 -20.30 92.14 -9.88
C ILE A 183 -20.10 93.22 -10.97
N GLU A 184 -20.14 94.52 -10.61
CA GLU A 184 -19.62 95.64 -11.43
C GLU A 184 -18.11 95.86 -11.22
#